data_AF-A0AAF1C6A9-F1
#
_entry.id   AF-A0AAF1C6A9-F1
#
_cell.length_a   1.000
_cell.length_b   1.000
_cell.length_c   1.000
_cell.angle_alpha   90.00
_cell.angle_beta   90.00
_cell.angle_gamma   90.00
#
_symmetry.space_group_name_H-M   'P 1'
#
loop_
_entity.id
_entity.type
_entity.pdbx_description
1 polymer ?
#
loop_
_entity_poly.entity_id
_entity_poly.type
_entity_poly.pdbx_seq_one_letter_code
_entity_poly.pdbx_strand_id
1 'polypeptide(L)'
;MYDDDENIEFQYKDEDFTPEGKLIKLPLPDFEPKYDQDGYLINRDEAKPYYKAREKNELLVKFTEYQHKEKLWENYGRLSPIQQKVLTLLVTGHNINHIATECNIERSTIYRWLQLDIFTKTLKLWQKTLLIEADSKINRVINKALEKLEFVLDNPQKFDSKDYLKAIEISLGFLTRGISK
;
A
#
# COMPACT_ATOMS: atom_id res chain seq x y z
N MET A 1 24.82 18.94 -1.82
CA MET A 1 24.40 18.96 -0.41
C MET A 1 22.97 18.48 -0.42
N TYR A 2 22.72 17.27 0.07
CA TYR A 2 21.36 16.76 0.26
C TYR A 2 20.99 17.15 1.69
N ASP A 3 19.95 17.96 1.81
CA ASP A 3 19.45 18.48 3.08
C ASP A 3 18.88 17.34 3.92
N ASP A 4 19.40 17.28 5.15
CA ASP A 4 18.86 16.73 6.40
C ASP A 4 17.62 15.82 6.28
N ASP A 5 17.87 14.51 6.40
CA ASP A 5 16.88 13.56 6.92
C ASP A 5 16.47 14.04 8.32
N GLU A 6 15.36 14.78 8.41
CA GLU A 6 14.70 15.07 9.68
C GLU A 6 14.44 13.73 10.39
N ASN A 7 15.21 13.49 11.44
CA ASN A 7 15.07 12.32 12.29
C ASN A 7 13.74 12.49 13.06
N ILE A 8 12.65 11.98 12.50
CA ILE A 8 11.33 12.00 13.15
C ILE A 8 11.40 11.00 14.31
N GLU A 9 11.77 11.48 15.50
CA GLU A 9 11.65 10.71 16.74
C GLU A 9 10.18 10.55 17.11
N PHE A 10 9.64 9.38 16.79
CA PHE A 10 8.29 9.01 17.15
C PHE A 10 8.23 8.53 18.60
N GLN A 11 7.62 9.29 19.50
CA GLN A 11 7.32 8.85 20.87
C GLN A 11 5.94 8.19 20.93
N TYR A 12 5.88 6.90 21.28
CA TYR A 12 4.62 6.17 21.50
C TYR A 12 4.62 5.46 22.86
N LYS A 13 3.41 5.18 23.38
CA LYS A 13 3.20 4.48 24.66
C LYS A 13 2.79 3.03 24.38
N ASP A 14 3.20 2.11 25.27
CA ASP A 14 2.94 0.66 25.15
C ASP A 14 1.46 0.28 25.01
N GLU A 15 0.56 1.16 25.42
CA GLU A 15 -0.90 0.98 25.40
C GLU A 15 -1.51 0.99 23.98
N ASP A 16 -0.79 1.50 22.97
CA ASP A 16 -1.27 1.51 21.56
C ASP A 16 -1.14 0.12 20.88
N PHE A 17 -0.63 -0.91 21.58
CA PHE A 17 -0.38 -2.24 21.03
C PHE A 17 -1.02 -3.36 21.88
N THR A 18 -1.60 -4.38 21.23
CA THR A 18 -1.97 -5.62 21.91
C THR A 18 -0.73 -6.52 22.11
N PRO A 19 -0.71 -7.39 23.14
CA PRO A 19 0.38 -8.35 23.37
C PRO A 19 0.66 -9.29 22.18
N GLU A 20 -0.30 -9.44 21.27
CA GLU A 20 -0.24 -10.28 20.06
C GLU A 20 0.21 -9.53 18.80
N GLY A 21 0.42 -8.20 18.88
CA GLY A 21 0.76 -7.36 17.72
C GLY A 21 -0.40 -7.17 16.72
N LYS A 22 -1.64 -7.46 17.12
CA LYS A 22 -2.83 -7.14 16.31
C LYS A 22 -3.18 -5.68 16.48
N LEU A 23 -3.30 -5.00 15.34
CA LEU A 23 -3.82 -3.64 15.25
C LEU A 23 -5.25 -3.57 15.79
N ILE A 24 -5.45 -2.87 16.91
CA ILE A 24 -6.78 -2.39 17.27
C ILE A 24 -7.03 -1.19 16.35
N LYS A 25 -7.69 -1.42 15.21
CA LYS A 25 -8.29 -0.30 14.47
C LYS A 25 -9.25 0.37 15.45
N LEU A 26 -9.05 1.66 15.73
CA LEU A 26 -10.02 2.41 16.49
C LEU A 26 -11.33 2.38 15.69
N PRO A 27 -12.47 2.02 16.31
CA PRO A 27 -13.75 2.12 15.63
C PRO A 27 -13.89 3.55 15.13
N LEU A 28 -14.16 3.70 13.83
CA LEU A 28 -14.53 5.00 13.30
C LEU A 28 -15.83 5.39 14.02
N PRO A 29 -15.99 6.64 14.47
CA PRO A 29 -17.27 7.12 14.99
C PRO A 29 -18.37 6.83 13.96
N ASP A 30 -19.57 6.45 14.40
CA ASP A 30 -20.78 6.28 13.56
C ASP A 30 -21.24 7.66 13.03
N PHE A 31 -20.41 8.28 12.21
CA PHE A 31 -20.57 9.62 11.71
C PHE A 31 -20.08 9.68 10.27
N GLU A 32 -21.00 9.95 9.35
CA GLU A 32 -20.69 10.16 7.94
C GLU A 32 -20.49 11.65 7.65
N PRO A 33 -19.30 12.07 7.17
CA PRO A 33 -19.07 13.42 6.68
C PRO A 33 -20.08 13.78 5.60
N LYS A 34 -20.70 14.96 5.70
CA LYS A 34 -21.68 15.44 4.71
C LYS A 34 -21.04 16.53 3.86
N TYR A 35 -21.30 16.46 2.56
CA TYR A 35 -20.81 17.41 1.57
C TYR A 35 -22.00 18.12 0.92
N ASP A 36 -21.85 19.40 0.61
CA ASP A 36 -22.83 20.11 -0.20
C ASP A 36 -22.70 19.75 -1.70
N GLN A 37 -23.55 20.37 -2.53
CA GLN A 37 -23.58 20.15 -3.98
C GLN A 37 -22.29 20.58 -4.69
N ASP A 38 -21.49 21.44 -4.04
CA ASP A 38 -20.22 21.96 -4.55
C ASP A 38 -19.01 21.20 -3.96
N GLY A 39 -19.24 20.18 -3.13
CA GLY A 39 -18.22 19.31 -2.56
C GLY A 39 -17.57 19.84 -1.27
N TYR A 40 -18.10 20.90 -0.64
CA TYR A 40 -17.59 21.42 0.63
C TYR A 40 -18.17 20.66 1.82
N LEU A 41 -17.30 20.36 2.80
CA LEU A 41 -17.68 19.70 4.04
C LEU A 41 -18.54 20.63 4.90
N ILE A 42 -19.83 20.31 5.02
CA ILE A 42 -20.84 21.14 5.69
C ILE A 42 -20.93 20.90 7.21
N ASN A 43 -20.42 19.77 7.71
CA ASN A 43 -20.40 19.42 9.14
C ASN A 43 -18.97 19.40 9.71
N ARG A 44 -18.20 20.47 9.44
CA ARG A 44 -16.76 20.53 9.67
C ARG A 44 -16.32 20.24 11.10
N ASP A 45 -17.02 20.79 12.10
CA ASP A 45 -16.65 20.60 13.51
C ASP A 45 -17.02 19.21 14.03
N GLU A 46 -18.16 18.68 13.59
CA GLU A 46 -18.64 17.33 13.93
C GLU A 46 -17.82 16.23 13.24
N ALA A 47 -17.23 16.53 12.08
CA ALA A 47 -16.36 15.62 11.33
C ALA A 47 -14.92 15.54 11.87
N LYS A 48 -14.48 16.50 12.70
CA LYS A 48 -13.12 16.51 13.27
C LYS A 48 -12.74 15.20 13.97
N PRO A 49 -13.58 14.58 14.82
CA PRO A 49 -13.27 13.31 15.47
C PRO A 49 -13.12 12.15 14.47
N TYR A 50 -13.93 12.15 13.41
CA TYR A 50 -13.87 11.15 12.34
C TYR A 50 -12.52 11.20 11.61
N TYR A 51 -12.09 12.39 11.16
CA TYR A 51 -10.79 12.53 10.48
C TYR A 51 -9.61 12.22 11.41
N LYS A 52 -9.65 12.61 12.69
CA LYS A 52 -8.61 12.24 13.66
C LYS A 52 -8.50 10.73 13.87
N ALA A 53 -9.63 10.03 13.98
CA ALA A 53 -9.64 8.57 14.11
C ALA A 53 -9.10 7.89 12.84
N ARG A 54 -9.47 8.42 11.67
CA ARG A 54 -8.95 7.96 10.38
C ARG A 54 -7.43 8.15 10.26
N GLU A 55 -6.91 9.33 10.56
CA GLU A 55 -5.46 9.62 10.55
C GLU A 55 -4.69 8.71 11.52
N LYS A 56 -5.20 8.51 12.74
CA LYS A 56 -4.58 7.59 13.72
C LYS A 56 -4.59 6.15 13.21
N ASN A 57 -5.67 5.70 12.57
CA ASN A 57 -5.73 4.38 11.95
C ASN A 57 -4.75 4.24 10.77
N GLU A 58 -4.58 5.27 9.94
CA GLU A 58 -3.60 5.29 8.84
C GLU A 58 -2.15 5.20 9.36
N LEU A 59 -1.83 5.91 10.46
CA LEU A 59 -0.52 5.83 11.10
C LEU A 59 -0.24 4.45 11.68
N LEU A 60 -1.22 3.85 12.35
CA LEU A 60 -1.13 2.50 12.91
C LEU A 60 -0.89 1.43 11.82
N VAL A 61 -1.55 1.58 10.66
CA VAL A 61 -1.31 0.74 9.48
C VAL A 61 0.13 0.89 9.00
N LYS A 62 0.61 2.12 8.78
CA LYS A 62 2.00 2.39 8.36
C LYS A 62 3.02 1.80 9.32
N PHE A 63 2.82 1.97 10.63
CA PHE A 63 3.72 1.41 11.63
C PHE A 63 3.81 -0.12 11.56
N THR A 64 2.67 -0.78 11.40
CA THR A 64 2.62 -2.24 11.27
C THR A 64 3.29 -2.70 9.98
N GLU A 65 3.17 -1.94 8.90
CA GLU A 65 3.92 -2.17 7.66
C GLU A 65 5.43 -2.07 7.87
N TYR A 66 5.91 -1.05 8.60
CA TYR A 66 7.33 -0.91 8.95
C TYR A 66 7.83 -2.08 9.80
N GLN A 67 7.11 -2.46 10.86
CA GLN A 67 7.48 -3.63 11.67
C GLN A 67 7.52 -4.93 10.87
N HIS A 68 6.59 -5.13 9.94
CA HIS A 68 6.61 -6.29 9.06
C HIS A 68 7.79 -6.26 8.09
N LYS A 69 8.17 -5.07 7.60
CA LYS A 69 9.33 -4.87 6.72
C LYS A 69 10.64 -5.16 7.46
N GLU A 70 10.80 -4.74 8.70
CA GLU A 70 11.97 -5.08 9.52
C GLU A 70 12.07 -6.59 9.77
N LYS A 71 10.98 -7.23 10.21
CA LYS A 71 10.92 -8.69 10.40
C LYS A 71 11.19 -9.46 9.11
N LEU A 72 10.81 -8.93 7.96
CA LEU A 72 11.14 -9.53 6.66
C LEU A 72 12.66 -9.58 6.46
N TRP A 73 13.34 -8.44 6.59
CA TRP A 73 14.77 -8.35 6.32
C TRP A 73 15.61 -9.07 7.38
N GLU A 74 15.17 -9.08 8.64
CA GLU A 74 15.76 -9.90 9.69
C GLU A 74 15.70 -11.39 9.33
N ASN A 75 14.52 -11.90 8.99
CA ASN A 75 14.38 -13.31 8.63
C ASN A 75 15.14 -13.65 7.35
N TYR A 76 15.12 -12.76 6.35
CA TYR A 76 15.87 -12.93 5.10
C TYR A 76 17.38 -13.02 5.35
N GLY A 77 17.93 -12.18 6.23
CA GLY A 77 19.35 -12.20 6.61
C GLY A 77 19.77 -13.49 7.33
N ARG A 78 18.83 -14.22 7.95
CA ARG A 78 19.07 -15.52 8.61
C ARG A 78 19.06 -16.70 7.63
N LEU A 79 18.59 -16.51 6.40
CA LEU A 79 18.61 -17.55 5.37
C LEU A 79 20.00 -17.65 4.72
N SER A 80 20.36 -18.83 4.23
CA SER A 80 21.59 -19.00 3.46
C SER A 80 21.53 -18.24 2.12
N PRO A 81 22.66 -17.89 1.50
CA PRO A 81 22.67 -17.18 0.21
C PRO A 81 21.89 -17.90 -0.91
N ILE A 82 21.92 -19.23 -0.93
CA ILE A 82 21.15 -20.02 -1.90
C ILE A 82 19.64 -19.95 -1.60
N GLN A 83 19.26 -20.04 -0.31
CA GLN A 83 17.87 -19.88 0.09
C GLN A 83 17.34 -18.49 -0.25
N GLN A 84 18.14 -17.45 -0.04
CA GLN A 84 17.84 -16.08 -0.44
C GLN A 84 17.61 -15.97 -1.95
N LYS A 85 18.50 -16.53 -2.78
CA LYS A 85 18.34 -16.56 -4.24
C LYS A 85 17.04 -17.26 -4.66
N VAL A 86 16.76 -18.44 -4.08
CA VAL A 86 15.51 -19.19 -4.34
C VAL A 86 14.29 -18.36 -3.96
N LEU A 87 14.32 -17.68 -2.82
CA LEU A 87 13.19 -16.90 -2.32
C LEU A 87 12.91 -15.70 -3.23
N THR A 88 13.95 -15.01 -3.71
CA THR A 88 13.82 -13.95 -4.72
C THR A 88 13.17 -14.46 -6.02
N LEU A 89 13.59 -15.64 -6.50
CA LEU A 89 13.02 -16.21 -7.73
C LEU A 89 11.57 -16.65 -7.55
N LEU A 90 11.21 -17.17 -6.37
CA LEU A 90 9.82 -17.51 -6.03
C LEU A 90 8.94 -16.27 -6.00
N VAL A 91 9.40 -15.19 -5.36
CA VAL A 91 8.65 -13.93 -5.25
C VAL A 91 8.45 -13.25 -6.61
N THR A 92 9.41 -13.41 -7.53
CA THR A 92 9.31 -12.90 -8.92
C THR A 92 8.49 -13.80 -9.84
N GLY A 93 7.97 -14.93 -9.36
CA GLY A 93 7.03 -15.79 -10.10
C GLY A 93 7.67 -16.88 -10.96
N HIS A 94 8.96 -17.19 -10.76
CA HIS A 94 9.60 -18.30 -11.48
C HIS A 94 9.09 -19.66 -10.97
N ASN A 95 8.96 -20.62 -11.88
CA ASN A 95 8.54 -21.98 -11.50
C ASN A 95 9.69 -22.77 -10.84
N ILE A 96 9.33 -23.80 -10.05
CA ILE A 96 10.29 -24.60 -9.26
C ILE A 96 11.36 -25.28 -10.13
N ASN A 97 11.01 -25.70 -11.35
CA ASN A 97 11.98 -26.35 -12.25
C ASN A 97 13.06 -25.35 -12.70
N HIS A 98 12.65 -24.15 -13.10
CA HIS A 98 13.57 -23.08 -13.47
C HIS A 98 14.47 -22.69 -12.29
N ILE A 99 13.90 -22.55 -11.10
CA ILE A 99 14.65 -22.19 -9.89
C ILE A 99 15.69 -23.25 -9.53
N ALA A 100 15.33 -24.53 -9.62
CA ALA A 100 16.23 -25.65 -9.35
C ALA A 100 17.45 -25.62 -10.28
N THR A 101 17.22 -25.38 -11.58
CA THR A 101 18.29 -25.22 -12.57
C THR A 101 19.15 -23.99 -12.28
N GLU A 102 18.52 -22.84 -12.04
CA GLU A 102 19.18 -21.55 -11.83
C GLU A 102 20.00 -21.49 -10.54
N CYS A 103 19.61 -22.26 -9.53
CA CYS A 103 20.31 -22.35 -8.25
C CYS A 103 21.22 -23.59 -8.13
N ASN A 104 21.25 -24.45 -9.15
CA ASN A 104 21.97 -25.73 -9.16
C ASN A 104 21.66 -26.60 -7.92
N ILE A 105 20.37 -26.77 -7.62
CA ILE A 105 19.88 -27.58 -6.49
C ILE A 105 18.76 -28.51 -6.94
N GLU A 106 18.52 -29.56 -6.16
CA GLU A 106 17.37 -30.43 -6.40
C GLU A 106 16.04 -29.75 -6.03
N ARG A 107 14.98 -30.08 -6.79
CA ARG A 107 13.61 -29.63 -6.50
C ARG A 107 13.14 -30.05 -5.11
N SER A 108 13.53 -31.25 -4.67
CA SER A 108 13.27 -31.80 -3.33
C SER A 108 13.74 -30.85 -2.22
N THR A 109 14.88 -30.18 -2.44
CA THR A 109 15.47 -29.23 -1.49
C THR A 109 14.60 -27.98 -1.36
N ILE A 110 14.06 -27.47 -2.46
CA ILE A 110 13.14 -26.32 -2.46
C ILE A 110 11.85 -26.68 -1.71
N TYR A 111 11.26 -27.84 -1.99
CA TYR A 111 10.06 -28.30 -1.28
C TYR A 111 10.30 -28.47 0.22
N ARG A 112 11.46 -28.99 0.61
CA ARG A 112 11.86 -29.08 2.02
C ARG A 112 11.97 -27.70 2.66
N TRP A 113 12.55 -26.72 1.97
CA TRP A 113 12.63 -25.34 2.49
C TRP A 113 11.26 -24.68 2.63
N LEU A 114 10.31 -24.97 1.73
CA LEU A 114 8.92 -24.51 1.87
C LEU A 114 8.19 -25.10 3.09
N GLN A 115 8.73 -26.14 3.73
CA GLN A 115 8.23 -26.65 5.01
C GLN A 115 8.90 -25.98 6.22
N LEU A 116 9.99 -25.22 6.02
CA LEU A 116 10.66 -24.51 7.11
C LEU A 116 9.89 -23.23 7.44
N ASP A 117 9.55 -23.09 8.73
CA ASP A 117 8.73 -21.98 9.21
C ASP A 117 9.35 -20.61 8.89
N ILE A 118 10.66 -20.45 9.10
CA ILE A 118 11.38 -19.21 8.78
C ILE A 118 11.32 -18.87 7.28
N PHE A 119 11.52 -19.86 6.40
CA PHE A 119 11.53 -19.66 4.96
C PHE A 119 10.15 -19.25 4.45
N THR A 120 9.12 -19.98 4.86
CA THR A 120 7.73 -19.74 4.45
C THR A 120 7.16 -18.46 5.04
N LYS A 121 7.50 -18.10 6.29
CA LYS A 121 7.15 -16.79 6.86
C LYS A 121 7.81 -15.66 6.09
N THR A 122 9.09 -15.76 5.77
CA THR A 122 9.82 -14.76 4.96
C THR A 122 9.17 -14.58 3.58
N LEU A 123 8.86 -15.69 2.90
CA LEU A 123 8.18 -15.66 1.60
C LEU A 123 6.83 -14.94 1.67
N LYS A 124 5.98 -15.30 2.64
CA LYS A 124 4.66 -14.68 2.82
C LYS A 124 4.76 -13.19 3.18
N LEU A 125 5.69 -12.83 4.06
CA LEU A 125 5.93 -11.43 4.42
C LEU A 125 6.35 -10.61 3.20
N TRP A 126 7.27 -11.13 2.38
CA TRP A 126 7.72 -10.42 1.18
C TRP A 126 6.59 -10.26 0.15
N GLN A 127 5.83 -11.32 -0.12
CA GLN A 127 4.67 -11.25 -1.01
C GLN A 127 3.65 -10.20 -0.53
N LYS A 128 3.37 -10.15 0.78
CA LYS A 128 2.49 -9.13 1.36
C LYS A 128 3.05 -7.73 1.18
N THR A 129 4.34 -7.51 1.44
CA THR A 129 5.00 -6.21 1.24
C THR A 129 4.89 -5.75 -0.21
N LEU A 130 5.14 -6.64 -1.19
CA LEU A 130 5.02 -6.28 -2.60
C LEU A 130 3.59 -5.94 -3.00
N LEU A 131 2.59 -6.64 -2.46
CA LEU A 131 1.19 -6.31 -2.71
C LEU A 131 0.84 -4.91 -2.18
N ILE A 132 1.30 -4.56 -0.98
CA ILE A 132 1.09 -3.24 -0.38
C ILE A 132 1.80 -2.15 -1.19
N GLU A 133 3.05 -2.39 -1.61
CA GLU A 133 3.80 -1.46 -2.46
C GLU A 133 3.14 -1.27 -3.83
N ALA A 134 2.63 -2.35 -4.43
CA ALA A 134 1.89 -2.29 -5.69
C ALA A 134 0.60 -1.49 -5.55
N ASP A 135 -0.20 -1.77 -4.51
CA ASP A 135 -1.43 -1.04 -4.22
C ASP A 135 -1.16 0.46 -4.00
N SER A 136 -0.17 0.79 -3.17
CA SER A 136 0.27 2.18 -2.93
C SER A 136 0.71 2.88 -4.22
N LYS A 137 1.43 2.18 -5.10
CA LYS A 137 1.88 2.71 -6.38
C LYS A 137 0.71 2.93 -7.34
N ILE A 138 -0.23 2.00 -7.40
CA ILE A 138 -1.45 2.11 -8.19
C ILE A 138 -2.27 3.32 -7.71
N ASN A 139 -2.52 3.43 -6.40
CA ASN A 139 -3.23 4.56 -5.81
C ASN A 139 -2.54 5.90 -6.12
N ARG A 140 -1.21 5.97 -6.01
CA ARG A 140 -0.46 7.18 -6.37
C ARG A 140 -0.58 7.54 -7.85
N VAL A 141 -0.55 6.56 -8.74
CA VAL A 141 -0.73 6.79 -10.19
C VAL A 141 -2.15 7.24 -10.50
N ILE A 142 -3.15 6.61 -9.88
CA ILE A 142 -4.56 6.98 -10.03
C ILE A 142 -4.78 8.41 -9.53
N ASN A 143 -4.33 8.75 -8.32
CA ASN A 143 -4.49 10.10 -7.78
C ASN A 143 -3.85 11.15 -8.68
N LYS A 144 -2.61 10.91 -9.15
CA LYS A 144 -1.97 11.81 -10.12
C LYS A 144 -2.75 11.97 -11.42
N ALA A 145 -3.35 10.88 -11.91
CA ALA A 145 -4.16 10.92 -13.12
C ALA A 145 -5.46 11.72 -12.89
N LEU A 146 -6.10 11.56 -11.74
CA LEU A 146 -7.29 12.32 -11.34
C LEU A 146 -6.97 13.80 -11.15
N GLU A 147 -5.93 14.15 -10.40
CA GLU A 147 -5.48 15.54 -10.23
C GLU A 147 -5.20 16.20 -11.58
N LYS A 148 -4.60 15.46 -12.52
CA LYS A 148 -4.33 15.98 -13.86
C LYS A 148 -5.62 16.18 -14.66
N LEU A 149 -6.58 15.26 -14.54
CA LEU A 149 -7.89 15.34 -15.19
C LEU A 149 -8.67 16.54 -14.66
N GLU A 150 -8.75 16.71 -13.35
CA GLU A 150 -9.36 17.86 -12.67
C GLU A 150 -8.72 19.16 -13.12
N PHE A 151 -7.38 19.24 -13.16
CA PHE A 151 -6.68 20.44 -13.61
C PHE A 151 -7.01 20.81 -15.07
N VAL A 152 -7.22 19.84 -15.95
CA VAL A 152 -7.66 20.09 -17.35
C VAL A 152 -9.08 20.62 -17.38
N LEU A 153 -9.98 20.07 -16.56
CA LEU A 153 -11.38 20.50 -16.48
C LEU A 153 -11.53 21.91 -15.88
N ASP A 154 -10.75 22.25 -14.87
CA ASP A 154 -10.78 23.55 -14.19
C ASP A 154 -10.10 24.68 -14.99
N ASN A 155 -9.25 24.31 -15.96
CA ASN A 155 -8.47 25.28 -16.74
C ASN A 155 -8.64 25.08 -18.25
N PRO A 156 -9.86 25.09 -18.79
CA PRO A 156 -10.12 24.78 -20.20
C PRO A 156 -9.31 25.67 -21.16
N GLN A 157 -9.08 26.94 -20.81
CA GLN A 157 -8.31 27.91 -21.59
C GLN A 157 -6.81 27.59 -21.73
N LYS A 158 -6.26 26.68 -20.90
CA LYS A 158 -4.84 26.29 -20.94
C LYS A 158 -4.57 25.07 -21.82
N PHE A 159 -5.60 24.42 -22.34
CA PHE A 159 -5.51 23.17 -23.08
C PHE A 159 -6.25 23.29 -24.43
N ASP A 160 -5.81 22.52 -25.42
CA ASP A 160 -6.48 22.48 -26.71
C ASP A 160 -7.90 21.88 -26.57
N SER A 161 -8.84 22.33 -27.40
CA SER A 161 -10.25 21.91 -27.34
C SER A 161 -10.42 20.39 -27.41
N LYS A 162 -9.51 19.69 -28.10
CA LYS A 162 -9.50 18.23 -28.20
C LYS A 162 -9.17 17.54 -26.87
N ASP A 163 -8.20 18.06 -26.13
CA ASP A 163 -7.76 17.50 -24.85
C ASP A 163 -8.79 17.76 -23.75
N TYR A 164 -9.40 18.95 -23.76
CA TYR A 164 -10.51 19.27 -22.87
C TYR A 164 -11.75 18.39 -23.11
N LEU A 165 -12.17 18.23 -24.37
CA LEU A 165 -13.30 17.34 -24.71
C LEU A 165 -13.03 15.89 -24.30
N LYS A 166 -11.80 15.42 -24.47
CA LYS A 166 -11.40 14.08 -24.06
C LYS A 166 -11.38 13.90 -22.54
N ALA A 167 -10.98 14.93 -21.79
CA ALA A 167 -11.08 14.93 -20.33
C ALA A 167 -12.53 14.87 -19.85
N ILE A 168 -13.44 15.61 -20.50
CA ILE A 168 -14.90 15.53 -20.23
C ILE A 168 -15.42 14.12 -20.51
N GLU A 169 -15.10 13.54 -21.67
CA GLU A 169 -15.54 12.19 -22.06
C GLU A 169 -15.10 11.14 -21.04
N ILE A 170 -13.84 11.19 -20.61
CA ILE A 170 -13.29 10.29 -19.58
C ILE A 170 -14.04 10.47 -18.24
N SER A 171 -14.31 11.71 -17.84
CA SER A 171 -14.99 12.04 -16.58
C SER A 171 -16.45 11.56 -16.56
N LEU A 172 -17.18 11.80 -17.65
CA LEU A 172 -18.55 11.29 -17.83
C LEU A 172 -18.56 9.76 -17.88
N GLY A 173 -17.52 9.14 -18.45
CA GLY A 173 -17.32 7.69 -18.44
C GLY A 173 -17.19 7.11 -17.03
N PHE A 174 -16.54 7.81 -16.09
CA PHE A 174 -16.48 7.37 -14.70
C PHE A 174 -17.84 7.47 -13.99
N LEU A 175 -18.56 8.58 -14.18
CA LEU A 175 -19.88 8.80 -13.56
C LEU A 175 -20.93 7.80 -14.05
N THR A 176 -20.95 7.50 -15.34
CA THR A 176 -21.93 6.57 -15.94
C THR A 176 -21.69 5.11 -15.57
N ARG A 177 -20.43 4.72 -15.31
CA ARG A 177 -20.09 3.36 -14.86
C ARG A 177 -20.45 3.11 -13.39
N GLY A 178 -20.46 4.14 -12.55
CA GLY A 178 -20.89 4.04 -11.14
C GLY A 178 -22.41 3.98 -10.94
N ILE A 179 -23.20 4.30 -11.97
CA ILE A 179 -24.67 4.30 -11.93
C ILE A 179 -25.26 2.96 -12.39
N SER A 180 -24.45 2.08 -12.98
CA SER A 180 -24.84 0.70 -13.28
C SER A 180 -24.45 -0.26 -12.14
N LYS A 181 -25.38 -0.40 -11.19
CA LYS A 181 -25.47 -1.33 -10.04
C LYS A 181 -24.82 -0.91 -8.74
#